data_AF-A0A4Q3VPF9-F1
#
_entry.id   AF-A0A4Q3VPF9-F1
#
_cell.length_a   1.000
_cell.length_b   1.000
_cell.length_c   1.000
_cell.angle_alpha   90.00
_cell.angle_beta   90.00
_cell.angle_gamma   90.00
#
_symmetry.space_group_name_H-M   'P 1'
#
loop_
_entity.id
_entity.type
_entity.pdbx_description
1 polymer ?
#
loop_
_entity_poly.entity_id
_entity_poly.type
_entity_poly.pdbx_seq_one_letter_code
_entity_poly.pdbx_strand_id
1 'polypeptide(L)'
;MLASVLLLFQTADPLRLPIGRPGETQVASGATMDTRTGKSAAPWSEVAEGKPWVYLGESHATEPHQRTEAEVVEALAKSGRKIAVGVEMLTRPVQPVLDRYISGEIDEATFLTEADWKGQWGFDFKFYRPLFQV
;
A
#
# COMPACT_ATOMS: atom_id res chain seq x y z
N MET A 1 51.06 -10.82 -13.35
CA MET A 1 50.42 -9.60 -12.83
C MET A 1 48.94 -9.90 -12.66
N LEU A 2 48.45 -10.03 -11.43
CA LEU A 2 47.02 -10.26 -11.14
C LEU A 2 46.33 -8.90 -11.05
N ALA A 3 45.38 -8.64 -11.96
CA ALA A 3 44.54 -7.46 -11.92
C ALA A 3 43.38 -7.73 -10.94
N SER A 4 43.44 -7.12 -9.76
CA SER A 4 42.32 -7.08 -8.83
C SER A 4 41.22 -6.18 -9.39
N VAL A 5 40.10 -6.76 -9.78
CA VAL A 5 38.89 -6.00 -10.11
C VAL A 5 38.27 -5.54 -8.80
N LEU A 6 38.45 -4.27 -8.47
CA LEU A 6 37.77 -3.62 -7.36
C LEU A 6 36.32 -3.38 -7.78
N LEU A 7 35.40 -4.27 -7.40
CA LEU A 7 33.97 -4.02 -7.53
C LEU A 7 33.58 -2.91 -6.53
N LEU A 8 33.49 -1.68 -7.03
CA LEU A 8 32.86 -0.58 -6.32
C LEU A 8 31.35 -0.86 -6.27
N PHE A 9 30.88 -1.34 -5.13
CA PHE A 9 29.44 -1.32 -4.83
C PHE A 9 29.04 0.14 -4.64
N GLN A 10 28.54 0.78 -5.71
CA GLN A 10 27.77 2.00 -5.54
C GLN A 10 26.48 1.59 -4.81
N THR A 11 26.35 2.02 -3.55
CA THR A 11 25.11 1.90 -2.80
C THR A 11 24.04 2.62 -3.60
N ALA A 12 22.99 1.90 -4.00
CA ALA A 12 21.87 2.49 -4.72
C ALA A 12 21.34 3.68 -3.91
N ASP A 13 21.14 4.83 -4.57
CA ASP A 13 20.53 5.99 -3.92
C ASP A 13 19.07 5.63 -3.59
N PRO A 14 18.70 5.55 -2.29
CA PRO A 14 17.36 5.13 -1.89
C PRO A 14 16.28 6.12 -2.37
N LEU A 15 16.64 7.35 -2.74
CA LEU A 15 15.74 8.37 -3.28
C LEU A 15 15.69 8.37 -4.82
N ARG A 16 16.53 7.59 -5.50
CA ARG A 16 16.63 7.54 -6.97
C ARG A 16 16.69 6.11 -7.50
N LEU A 17 15.96 5.20 -6.85
CA LEU A 17 15.81 3.85 -7.35
C LEU A 17 15.12 3.89 -8.74
N PRO A 18 15.65 3.22 -9.77
CA PRO A 18 14.98 3.14 -11.05
C PRO A 18 13.65 2.38 -10.86
N ILE A 19 12.53 3.08 -11.06
CA ILE A 19 11.19 2.49 -11.02
C ILE A 19 10.80 2.09 -12.45
N GLY A 20 10.73 0.78 -12.69
CA GLY A 20 10.27 0.23 -13.96
C GLY A 20 11.17 0.56 -15.16
N ARG A 21 10.58 0.53 -16.35
CA ARG A 21 11.22 0.97 -17.61
C ARG A 21 10.98 2.46 -17.85
N PRO A 22 11.95 3.23 -18.39
CA PRO A 22 11.68 4.58 -18.89
C PRO A 22 10.58 4.58 -19.96
N GLY A 23 9.69 5.56 -19.93
CA GLY A 23 8.62 5.74 -20.91
C GLY A 23 7.21 5.63 -20.33
N GLU A 24 6.21 5.65 -21.22
CA GLU A 24 4.80 5.54 -20.86
C GLU A 24 4.27 4.14 -21.12
N THR A 25 3.25 3.74 -20.36
CA THR A 25 2.54 2.48 -20.57
C THR A 25 1.05 2.75 -20.42
N GLN A 26 0.25 2.10 -21.25
CA GLN A 26 -1.21 2.12 -21.10
C GLN A 26 -1.66 0.78 -20.54
N VAL A 27 -2.46 0.82 -19.49
CA VAL A 27 -3.05 -0.36 -18.85
C VAL A 27 -4.57 -0.19 -18.92
N ALA A 28 -5.25 -1.21 -19.42
CA ALA A 28 -6.71 -1.20 -19.42
C ALA A 28 -7.24 -1.18 -17.99
N SER A 29 -8.41 -0.58 -17.76
CA SER A 29 -9.04 -0.60 -16.43
C SER A 29 -9.23 -2.04 -15.96
N GLY A 30 -8.83 -2.32 -14.71
CA GLY A 30 -8.88 -3.65 -14.11
C GLY A 30 -7.75 -4.61 -14.53
N ALA A 31 -6.89 -4.25 -15.49
CA ALA A 31 -5.73 -5.05 -15.85
C ALA A 31 -4.53 -4.73 -14.95
N THR A 32 -3.68 -5.74 -14.71
CA THR A 32 -2.38 -5.56 -14.05
C THR A 32 -1.25 -5.77 -15.05
N MET A 33 -0.15 -5.04 -14.85
CA MET A 33 1.01 -5.07 -15.74
C MET A 33 2.32 -4.99 -14.94
N ASP A 34 3.31 -5.80 -15.31
CA ASP A 34 4.67 -5.70 -14.80
C ASP A 34 5.40 -4.58 -15.54
N THR A 35 5.63 -3.45 -14.88
CA THR A 35 6.28 -2.26 -15.46
C THR A 35 7.75 -2.47 -15.85
N ARG A 36 8.39 -3.56 -15.39
CA ARG A 36 9.75 -3.92 -15.80
C ARG A 36 9.77 -4.56 -17.18
N THR A 37 8.77 -5.37 -17.49
CA THR A 37 8.69 -6.16 -18.73
C THR A 37 7.68 -5.60 -19.74
N GLY A 38 6.75 -4.76 -19.28
CA GLY A 38 5.62 -4.26 -20.08
C GLY A 38 4.57 -5.32 -20.39
N LYS A 39 4.61 -6.49 -19.72
CA LYS A 39 3.67 -7.60 -19.93
C LYS A 39 2.57 -7.59 -18.88
N SER A 40 1.44 -8.21 -19.21
CA SER A 40 0.38 -8.47 -18.23
C SER A 40 0.93 -9.23 -17.02
N ALA A 41 0.46 -8.88 -15.84
CA ALA A 41 0.82 -9.51 -14.58
C ALA A 41 -0.37 -10.31 -14.02
N ALA A 42 -0.10 -11.10 -12.99
CA ALA A 42 -1.14 -11.70 -12.16
C ALA A 42 -1.88 -10.61 -11.34
N PRO A 43 -3.02 -10.94 -10.71
CA PRO A 43 -3.66 -10.08 -9.73
C PRO A 43 -2.68 -9.64 -8.62
N TRP A 44 -2.92 -8.46 -8.05
CA TRP A 44 -2.02 -7.84 -7.06
C TRP A 44 -1.72 -8.71 -5.83
N SER A 45 -2.70 -9.51 -5.38
CA SER A 45 -2.53 -10.44 -4.26
C SER A 45 -1.50 -11.54 -4.53
N GLU A 46 -1.47 -12.08 -5.74
CA GLU A 46 -0.48 -13.08 -6.16
C GLU A 46 0.90 -12.43 -6.34
N VAL A 47 0.95 -11.22 -6.90
CA VAL A 47 2.21 -10.47 -7.06
C VAL A 47 2.85 -10.13 -5.70
N ALA A 48 2.01 -9.91 -4.68
CA ALA A 48 2.42 -9.62 -3.30
C ALA A 48 2.92 -10.87 -2.55
N GLU A 49 2.68 -12.07 -3.06
CA GLU A 49 3.14 -13.30 -2.43
C GLU A 49 4.68 -13.37 -2.38
N GLY A 50 5.22 -13.82 -1.24
CA GLY A 50 6.65 -13.87 -1.00
C GLY A 50 7.36 -12.51 -0.90
N LYS A 51 6.65 -11.39 -1.00
CA LYS A 51 7.23 -10.05 -0.82
C LYS A 51 7.22 -9.64 0.66
N PRO A 52 8.35 -9.17 1.22
CA PRO A 52 8.40 -8.68 2.60
C PRO A 52 7.73 -7.31 2.75
N TRP A 53 7.74 -6.51 1.68
CA TRP A 53 7.17 -5.17 1.63
C TRP A 53 6.37 -5.01 0.34
N VAL A 54 5.19 -4.43 0.46
CA VAL A 54 4.29 -4.12 -0.66
C VAL A 54 3.84 -2.69 -0.46
N TYR A 55 3.97 -1.88 -1.50
CA TYR A 55 3.51 -0.50 -1.52
C TYR A 55 2.36 -0.41 -2.51
N LEU A 56 1.22 0.11 -2.07
CA LEU A 56 0.04 0.36 -2.89
C LEU A 56 -0.07 1.87 -3.05
N GLY A 57 0.08 2.35 -4.29
CA GLY A 57 -0.08 3.76 -4.62
C GLY A 57 -1.48 4.02 -5.15
N GLU A 58 -2.00 5.21 -4.87
CA GLU A 58 -3.40 5.53 -5.10
C GLU A 58 -3.62 6.99 -5.52
N SER A 59 -4.87 7.38 -5.72
CA SER A 59 -5.25 8.77 -5.97
C SER A 59 -6.39 9.09 -5.03
N HIS A 60 -6.17 10.04 -4.12
CA HIS A 60 -7.01 10.18 -2.92
C HIS A 60 -8.51 10.24 -3.24
N ALA A 61 -9.30 9.60 -2.38
CA ALA A 61 -10.76 9.51 -2.51
C ALA A 61 -11.25 8.99 -3.88
N THR A 62 -10.46 8.12 -4.53
CA THR A 62 -10.87 7.43 -5.76
C THR A 62 -11.37 6.02 -5.44
N GLU A 63 -12.69 5.84 -5.51
CA GLU A 63 -13.36 4.59 -5.09
C GLU A 63 -12.77 3.30 -5.69
N PRO A 64 -12.45 3.20 -7.00
CA PRO A 64 -11.79 2.01 -7.54
C PRO A 64 -10.42 1.70 -6.92
N HIS A 65 -9.62 2.73 -6.59
CA HIS A 65 -8.31 2.53 -5.99
C HIS A 65 -8.44 2.02 -4.55
N GLN A 66 -9.28 2.69 -3.76
CA GLN A 66 -9.53 2.36 -2.37
C GLN A 66 -10.16 0.97 -2.19
N ARG A 67 -11.04 0.58 -3.13
CA ARG A 67 -11.56 -0.80 -3.19
C ARG A 67 -10.45 -1.81 -3.46
N THR A 68 -9.57 -1.52 -4.42
CA THR A 68 -8.45 -2.40 -4.78
C THR A 68 -7.51 -2.60 -3.59
N GLU A 69 -7.24 -1.56 -2.80
CA GLU A 69 -6.42 -1.67 -1.58
C GLU A 69 -7.03 -2.65 -0.57
N ALA A 70 -8.33 -2.52 -0.28
CA ALA A 70 -9.04 -3.43 0.61
C ALA A 70 -9.02 -4.88 0.09
N GLU A 71 -9.26 -5.09 -1.21
CA GLU A 71 -9.22 -6.42 -1.84
C GLU A 71 -7.82 -7.07 -1.72
N VAL A 72 -6.74 -6.29 -1.89
CA VAL A 72 -5.37 -6.79 -1.75
C VAL A 72 -5.08 -7.19 -0.30
N VAL A 73 -5.44 -6.33 0.66
CA VAL A 73 -5.23 -6.63 2.08
C VAL A 73 -6.05 -7.84 2.51
N GLU A 74 -7.30 -7.95 2.06
CA GLU A 74 -8.18 -9.09 2.36
C GLU A 74 -7.60 -10.39 1.80
N ALA A 75 -7.14 -10.39 0.54
CA ALA A 75 -6.52 -11.56 -0.06
C ALA A 75 -5.23 -11.97 0.67
N LEU A 76 -4.40 -11.00 1.08
CA LEU A 76 -3.19 -11.26 1.86
C LEU A 76 -3.51 -11.81 3.26
N ALA A 77 -4.52 -11.28 3.95
CA ALA A 77 -4.97 -11.80 5.24
C ALA A 77 -5.49 -13.26 5.11
N LYS A 78 -6.32 -13.53 4.08
CA LYS A 78 -6.85 -14.87 3.78
C LYS A 78 -5.80 -15.89 3.36
N SER A 79 -4.62 -15.45 2.89
CA SER A 79 -3.51 -16.34 2.55
C SER A 79 -2.84 -17.01 3.77
N GLY A 80 -3.22 -16.63 4.99
CA GLY A 80 -2.62 -17.14 6.23
C GLY A 80 -1.32 -16.42 6.63
N ARG A 81 -0.93 -15.37 5.90
CA ARG A 81 0.19 -14.52 6.26
C ARG A 81 -0.16 -13.62 7.44
N LYS A 82 0.79 -13.46 8.36
CA LYS A 82 0.76 -12.37 9.34
C LYS A 82 1.23 -11.10 8.63
N ILE A 83 0.34 -10.15 8.45
CA ILE A 83 0.62 -8.86 7.81
C ILE A 83 0.39 -7.72 8.80
N ALA A 84 1.10 -6.62 8.58
CA ALA A 84 0.79 -5.33 9.18
C ALA A 84 0.52 -4.36 8.02
N VAL A 85 -0.51 -3.54 8.16
CA VAL A 85 -0.89 -2.54 7.15
C VAL A 85 -0.59 -1.16 7.73
N GLY A 86 0.31 -0.43 7.07
CA GLY A 86 0.53 0.99 7.34
C GLY A 86 -0.34 1.82 6.40
N VAL A 87 -0.94 2.89 6.93
CA VAL A 87 -1.76 3.82 6.17
C VAL A 87 -1.19 5.24 6.26
N GLU A 88 -1.20 5.98 5.15
CA GLU A 88 -0.72 7.36 5.08
C GLU A 88 -1.64 8.33 5.88
N MET A 89 -2.93 7.98 5.95
CA MET A 89 -4.03 8.79 6.46
C MET A 89 -3.92 9.16 7.94
N LEU A 90 -3.12 8.42 8.71
CA LEU A 90 -3.04 8.52 10.15
C LEU A 90 -1.60 8.73 10.61
N THR A 91 -1.38 9.73 11.44
CA THR A 91 -0.10 9.93 12.11
C THR A 91 0.10 8.93 13.24
N ARG A 92 1.37 8.58 13.52
CA ARG A 92 1.74 7.57 14.53
C ARG A 92 1.11 7.76 15.92
N PRO A 93 0.93 8.97 16.48
CA PRO A 93 0.32 9.15 17.80
C PRO A 93 -1.12 8.61 17.93
N VAL A 94 -1.84 8.42 16.82
CA VAL A 94 -3.22 7.93 16.80
C VAL A 94 -3.34 6.43 17.09
N GLN A 95 -2.23 5.66 17.08
CA GLN A 95 -2.27 4.20 17.20
C GLN A 95 -3.20 3.66 18.31
N PRO A 96 -3.21 4.22 19.56
CA PRO A 96 -4.13 3.73 20.58
C PRO A 96 -5.62 3.87 20.23
N VAL A 97 -5.99 4.94 19.52
CA VAL A 97 -7.38 5.16 19.04
C VAL A 97 -7.70 4.19 17.91
N LEU A 98 -6.75 3.98 16.98
CA LEU A 98 -6.90 3.01 15.90
C LEU A 98 -7.09 1.59 16.45
N ASP A 99 -6.31 1.18 17.45
CA ASP A 99 -6.40 -0.14 18.08
C ASP A 99 -7.79 -0.37 18.72
N ARG A 100 -8.36 0.64 19.37
CA ARG A 100 -9.72 0.61 19.94
C ARG A 100 -10.78 0.49 18.85
N TYR A 101 -10.60 1.18 17.72
CA TYR A 101 -11.55 1.12 16.61
C TYR A 101 -11.55 -0.26 15.93
N ILE A 102 -10.38 -0.78 15.55
CA ILE A 102 -10.27 -2.07 14.86
C ILE A 102 -10.65 -3.27 15.74
N SER A 103 -10.56 -3.12 17.07
CA SER A 103 -11.04 -4.13 18.02
C SER A 103 -12.54 -4.03 18.32
N GLY A 104 -13.22 -3.00 17.82
CA GLY A 104 -14.65 -2.76 18.05
C GLY A 104 -14.99 -2.17 19.42
N GLU A 105 -14.00 -1.65 20.15
CA GLU A 105 -14.22 -0.98 21.44
C GLU A 105 -14.94 0.37 21.27
N ILE A 106 -14.65 1.07 20.16
CA ILE A 106 -15.30 2.33 19.81
C ILE A 106 -15.96 2.24 18.43
N ASP A 107 -17.03 3.00 18.24
CA ASP A 107 -17.70 3.11 16.95
C ASP A 107 -16.94 4.03 15.97
N GLU A 108 -17.36 4.00 14.71
CA GLU A 108 -16.75 4.82 13.65
C GLU A 108 -16.84 6.32 13.96
N ALA A 109 -17.96 6.79 14.51
CA ALA A 109 -18.13 8.21 14.81
C ALA A 109 -17.13 8.70 15.88
N THR A 110 -16.91 7.88 16.91
CA THR A 110 -15.93 8.12 17.97
C THR A 110 -14.51 8.05 17.40
N PHE A 111 -14.20 7.04 16.57
CA PHE A 111 -12.90 6.92 15.90
C PHE A 111 -12.58 8.17 15.07
N LEU A 112 -13.48 8.59 14.18
CA LEU A 112 -13.23 9.74 13.31
C LEU A 112 -12.99 11.05 14.07
N THR A 113 -13.58 11.16 15.26
CA THR A 113 -13.42 12.31 16.15
C THR A 113 -12.10 12.24 16.92
N GLU A 114 -11.83 11.14 17.63
CA GLU A 114 -10.63 10.98 18.45
C GLU A 114 -9.34 10.88 17.61
N ALA A 115 -9.44 10.32 16.40
CA ALA A 115 -8.34 10.26 15.44
C ALA A 115 -8.14 11.57 14.68
N ASP A 116 -8.99 12.58 14.85
CA ASP A 116 -8.99 13.82 14.04
C ASP A 116 -8.88 13.52 12.53
N TRP A 117 -9.70 12.58 12.03
CA TRP A 117 -9.61 12.12 10.64
C TRP A 117 -9.71 13.28 9.64
N LYS A 118 -10.62 14.22 9.91
CA LYS A 118 -10.82 15.41 9.08
C LYS A 118 -9.61 16.34 9.11
N GLY A 119 -8.94 16.51 10.25
CA GLY A 119 -7.75 17.36 10.36
C GLY A 119 -6.49 16.72 9.77
N GLN A 120 -6.34 15.39 9.91
CA GLN A 120 -5.17 14.66 9.42
C GLN A 120 -5.23 14.34 7.94
N TRP A 121 -6.39 13.88 7.46
CA TRP A 121 -6.56 13.42 6.09
C TRP A 121 -7.48 14.29 5.25
N GLY A 122 -8.62 14.71 5.80
CA GLY A 122 -9.53 15.67 5.17
C GLY A 122 -10.45 15.10 4.08
N PHE A 123 -10.23 13.88 3.61
CA PHE A 123 -11.17 13.18 2.70
C PHE A 123 -12.29 12.46 3.47
N ASP A 124 -13.40 12.20 2.78
CA ASP A 124 -14.53 11.45 3.34
C ASP A 124 -14.13 10.01 3.67
N PHE A 125 -14.28 9.62 4.94
CA PHE A 125 -13.89 8.30 5.42
C PHE A 125 -14.59 7.17 4.66
N LYS A 126 -15.75 7.41 4.02
CA LYS A 126 -16.46 6.37 3.26
C LYS A 126 -15.60 5.70 2.18
N PHE A 127 -14.63 6.42 1.61
CA PHE A 127 -13.73 5.87 0.60
C PHE A 127 -12.76 4.87 1.21
N TYR A 128 -12.32 5.13 2.44
CA TYR A 128 -11.27 4.39 3.15
C TYR A 128 -11.84 3.29 4.04
N ARG A 129 -13.10 3.43 4.48
CA ARG A 129 -13.82 2.49 5.35
C ARG A 129 -13.62 1.01 4.96
N PRO A 130 -13.70 0.59 3.68
CA PRO A 130 -13.52 -0.81 3.32
C PRO A 130 -12.20 -1.40 3.81
N LEU A 131 -11.10 -0.64 3.80
CA LEU A 131 -9.79 -1.10 4.25
C LEU A 131 -9.75 -1.40 5.76
N PHE A 132 -10.50 -0.64 6.57
CA PHE A 132 -10.56 -0.81 8.02
C PHE A 132 -11.55 -1.91 8.46
N GLN A 133 -12.25 -2.53 7.51
CA GLN A 133 -13.26 -3.57 7.75
C GLN A 133 -12.82 -4.96 7.22
N VAL A 134 -11.57 -5.07 6.76
CA VAL A 134 -10.96 -6.32 6.30
C VAL A 134 -10.74 -7.31 7.43
#